data_AF-A0A2D6W3P2-F1
#
_entry.id   AF-A0A2D6W3P2-F1
#
_cell.length_a   1.000
_cell.length_b   1.000
_cell.length_c   1.000
_cell.angle_alpha   90.00
_cell.angle_beta   90.00
_cell.angle_gamma   90.00
#
_symmetry.space_group_name_H-M   'P 1'
#
loop_
_entity.id
_entity.type
_entity.pdbx_description
1 polymer ?
#
loop_
_entity_poly.entity_id
_entity_poly.type
_entity_poly.pdbx_seq_one_letter_code
_entity_poly.pdbx_strand_id
1 'polypeptide(L)'
;MKKNKITADIVKTAIVLLVFFIFANLAFAAPNSINIQGKLTNPSGTILTGTYNFSFSIYDAYTSGNKLYEANITSTTDARGVYDIILNNVNLSFSDQNYLGVKVNNDTEMSPRVNLTSVPYTFRANTSDDLNKNNRYTITGLNITQGLNVTGGLR
;
A
#
# COMPACT_ATOMS: atom_id res chain seq x y z
N MET A 1 -19.38 -52.22 -37.13
CA MET A 1 -19.33 -51.97 -35.67
C MET A 1 -18.14 -51.14 -35.15
N LYS A 2 -16.97 -51.09 -35.83
CA LYS A 2 -15.76 -50.42 -35.31
C LYS A 2 -15.78 -48.87 -35.40
N LYS A 3 -16.44 -48.28 -36.43
CA LYS A 3 -16.53 -46.82 -36.62
C LYS A 3 -17.27 -46.10 -35.48
N ASN A 4 -18.39 -46.65 -35.00
CA ASN A 4 -19.22 -46.01 -33.96
C ASN A 4 -18.52 -45.94 -32.59
N LYS A 5 -17.58 -46.85 -32.31
CA LYS A 5 -16.77 -46.81 -31.08
C LYS A 5 -15.78 -45.66 -31.11
N ILE A 6 -15.08 -45.46 -32.24
CA ILE A 6 -14.13 -44.37 -32.42
C ILE A 6 -14.83 -43.00 -32.33
N THR A 7 -16.01 -42.86 -32.94
CA THR A 7 -16.80 -41.62 -32.84
C THR A 7 -17.22 -41.33 -31.40
N ALA A 8 -17.61 -42.36 -30.64
CA ALA A 8 -18.00 -42.19 -29.24
C ALA A 8 -16.81 -41.80 -28.33
N ASP A 9 -15.61 -42.33 -28.60
CA ASP A 9 -14.41 -41.98 -27.84
C ASP A 9 -13.97 -40.54 -28.12
N ILE A 10 -14.04 -40.07 -29.36
CA ILE A 10 -13.76 -38.66 -29.73
C ILE A 10 -14.74 -37.71 -29.03
N VAL A 11 -16.04 -38.05 -29.01
CA VAL A 11 -17.05 -37.23 -28.34
C VAL A 11 -16.81 -37.15 -26.83
N LYS A 12 -16.42 -38.26 -26.19
CA LYS A 12 -16.06 -38.28 -24.76
C LYS A 12 -14.82 -37.43 -24.46
N THR A 13 -13.77 -37.55 -25.27
CA THR A 13 -12.56 -36.72 -25.10
C THR A 13 -12.88 -35.23 -25.30
N ALA A 14 -13.73 -34.88 -26.27
CA ALA A 14 -14.18 -33.51 -26.49
C ALA A 14 -14.99 -32.96 -25.30
N ILE A 15 -15.88 -33.77 -24.71
CA ILE A 15 -16.64 -33.39 -23.51
C ILE A 15 -15.71 -33.18 -22.31
N VAL A 16 -14.72 -34.06 -22.11
CA VAL A 16 -13.74 -33.92 -21.02
C VAL A 16 -12.91 -32.66 -21.18
N LEU A 17 -12.46 -32.34 -22.39
CA LEU A 17 -11.71 -31.11 -22.68
C LEU A 17 -12.58 -29.85 -22.47
N LEU A 18 -13.85 -29.89 -22.90
CA LEU A 18 -14.79 -28.78 -22.69
C LEU A 18 -15.03 -28.52 -21.20
N VAL A 19 -15.22 -29.57 -20.40
CA VAL A 19 -15.39 -29.46 -18.95
C VAL A 19 -14.14 -28.85 -18.30
N PHE A 20 -12.93 -29.26 -18.74
CA PHE A 20 -11.67 -28.71 -18.23
C PHE A 20 -11.52 -27.20 -18.52
N PHE A 21 -11.94 -26.74 -19.71
CA PHE A 21 -11.91 -25.31 -20.07
C PHE A 21 -12.89 -24.46 -19.26
N ILE A 22 -14.03 -25.02 -18.83
CA ILE A 22 -15.00 -24.28 -18.01
C ILE A 22 -14.45 -24.04 -16.60
N PHE A 23 -13.73 -25.00 -16.02
CA PHE A 23 -13.13 -24.86 -14.69
C PHE A 23 -11.87 -23.97 -14.65
N ALA A 24 -11.24 -23.70 -15.80
CA ALA A 24 -10.04 -22.86 -15.88
C ALA A 24 -10.30 -21.35 -15.64
N ASN A 25 -11.57 -20.91 -15.58
CA ASN A 25 -11.94 -19.49 -15.48
C ASN A 25 -12.20 -19.00 -14.04
N LEU A 26 -11.86 -19.79 -13.01
CA LEU A 26 -11.94 -19.32 -11.62
C LEU A 26 -10.73 -18.45 -11.27
N ALA A 27 -10.66 -17.27 -11.87
CA ALA A 27 -9.79 -16.20 -11.40
C ALA A 27 -10.41 -15.61 -10.12
N PHE A 28 -9.89 -16.01 -8.96
CA PHE A 28 -10.19 -15.33 -7.71
C PHE A 28 -9.57 -13.93 -7.77
N ALA A 29 -10.40 -12.91 -7.92
CA ALA A 29 -9.97 -11.53 -7.72
C ALA A 29 -9.47 -11.39 -6.27
N ALA A 30 -8.20 -11.01 -6.11
CA ALA A 30 -7.66 -10.72 -4.79
C ALA A 30 -8.49 -9.58 -4.15
N PRO A 31 -8.78 -9.64 -2.84
CA PRO A 31 -9.47 -8.55 -2.17
C PRO A 31 -8.67 -7.26 -2.30
N ASN A 32 -9.22 -6.26 -3.00
CA ASN A 32 -8.61 -4.94 -3.06
C ASN A 32 -8.70 -4.28 -1.68
N SER A 33 -7.57 -4.23 -0.98
CA SER A 33 -7.43 -3.62 0.33
C SER A 33 -6.26 -2.66 0.36
N ILE A 34 -6.36 -1.64 1.20
CA ILE A 34 -5.32 -0.60 1.34
C ILE A 34 -5.06 -0.41 2.81
N ASN A 35 -3.78 -0.50 3.20
CA ASN A 35 -3.36 -0.16 4.55
C ASN A 35 -3.08 1.35 4.63
N ILE A 36 -3.68 2.00 5.61
CA ILE A 36 -3.49 3.42 5.93
C ILE A 36 -2.90 3.51 7.32
N GLN A 37 -1.66 4.02 7.39
CA GLN A 37 -0.98 4.33 8.64
C GLN A 37 -0.81 5.83 8.78
N GLY A 38 -1.01 6.35 9.98
CA GLY A 38 -0.77 7.75 10.28
C GLY A 38 -0.55 7.99 11.77
N LYS A 39 -0.10 9.20 12.10
CA LYS A 39 0.05 9.66 13.48
C LYS A 39 -0.99 10.76 13.73
N LEU A 40 -1.81 10.58 14.76
CA LEU A 40 -2.81 11.55 15.15
C LEU A 40 -2.20 12.56 16.13
N THR A 41 -2.24 13.83 15.74
CA THR A 41 -1.81 14.96 16.57
C THR A 41 -2.86 16.07 16.53
N ASN A 42 -2.93 16.87 17.59
CA ASN A 42 -3.73 18.08 17.59
C ASN A 42 -3.01 19.23 16.81
N PRO A 43 -3.66 20.40 16.63
CA PRO A 43 -3.02 21.55 15.95
C PRO A 43 -1.75 22.08 16.63
N SER A 44 -1.56 21.82 17.94
CA SER A 44 -0.33 22.18 18.66
C SER A 44 0.78 21.12 18.54
N GLY A 45 0.57 20.06 17.76
CA GLY A 45 1.54 18.96 17.57
C GLY A 45 1.57 17.92 18.70
N THR A 46 0.68 18.05 19.69
CA THR A 46 0.56 17.09 20.79
C THR A 46 -0.03 15.78 20.27
N ILE A 47 0.57 14.68 20.69
CA ILE A 47 0.15 13.32 20.33
C ILE A 47 -1.22 13.04 20.97
N LEU A 48 -2.15 12.54 20.17
CA LEU A 48 -3.46 12.12 20.61
C LEU A 48 -3.50 10.60 20.71
N THR A 49 -3.82 10.08 21.90
CA THR A 49 -3.91 8.65 22.20
C THR A 49 -5.32 8.30 22.65
N GLY A 50 -5.86 7.18 22.19
CA GLY A 50 -7.21 6.73 22.54
C GLY A 50 -7.98 6.18 21.34
N THR A 51 -9.26 5.89 21.55
CA THR A 51 -10.17 5.38 20.52
C THR A 51 -10.84 6.53 19.79
N TYR A 52 -10.75 6.54 18.47
CA TYR A 52 -11.30 7.55 17.59
C TYR A 52 -12.12 6.91 16.47
N ASN A 53 -13.13 7.63 15.98
CA ASN A 53 -13.83 7.26 14.75
C ASN A 53 -13.13 7.93 13.57
N PHE A 54 -12.59 7.14 12.65
CA PHE A 54 -11.97 7.61 11.43
C PHE A 54 -12.93 7.42 10.25
N SER A 55 -13.21 8.51 9.55
CA SER A 55 -13.89 8.49 8.26
C SER A 55 -12.84 8.69 7.16
N PHE A 56 -12.66 7.67 6.32
CA PHE A 56 -11.79 7.70 5.16
C PHE A 56 -12.62 7.86 3.90
N SER A 57 -12.25 8.81 3.05
CA SER A 57 -12.88 9.02 1.74
C SER A 57 -11.83 9.03 0.65
N ILE A 58 -12.09 8.43 -0.51
CA ILE A 58 -11.21 8.52 -1.68
C ILE A 58 -11.90 9.36 -2.76
N TYR A 59 -11.14 10.26 -3.38
CA TYR A 59 -11.62 11.20 -4.40
C TYR A 59 -10.81 11.11 -5.69
N ASP A 60 -11.43 11.50 -6.81
CA ASP A 60 -10.77 11.60 -8.13
C ASP A 60 -9.99 12.92 -8.34
N ALA A 61 -10.14 13.91 -7.45
CA ALA A 61 -9.44 15.20 -7.53
C ALA A 61 -9.03 15.74 -6.17
N TYR A 62 -7.97 16.55 -6.18
CA TYR A 62 -7.36 17.16 -4.99
C TYR A 62 -8.33 18.07 -4.22
N THR A 63 -9.16 18.81 -4.94
CA THR A 63 -10.22 19.68 -4.40
C THR A 63 -11.49 19.52 -5.24
N SER A 64 -12.65 19.46 -4.58
CA SER A 64 -13.97 19.36 -5.23
C SER A 64 -14.18 18.13 -6.12
N GLY A 65 -13.37 17.08 -5.95
CA GLY A 65 -13.53 15.80 -6.66
C GLY A 65 -14.74 14.99 -6.20
N ASN A 66 -15.16 14.03 -7.03
CA ASN A 66 -16.19 13.06 -6.70
C ASN A 66 -15.66 12.06 -5.67
N LYS A 67 -16.49 11.74 -4.67
CA LYS A 67 -16.17 10.70 -3.68
C LYS A 67 -16.39 9.33 -4.31
N LEU A 68 -15.30 8.59 -4.49
CA LEU A 68 -15.25 7.26 -5.09
C LEU A 68 -15.40 6.13 -4.07
N TYR A 69 -14.97 6.36 -2.82
CA TYR A 69 -15.02 5.39 -1.73
C TYR A 69 -15.21 6.11 -0.40
N GLU A 70 -15.86 5.43 0.55
CA GLU A 70 -16.03 5.88 1.91
C GLU A 70 -16.01 4.70 2.89
N ALA A 71 -15.30 4.86 4.01
CA ALA A 71 -15.31 3.90 5.10
C ALA A 71 -15.27 4.64 6.45
N ASN A 72 -16.06 4.15 7.41
CA ASN A 72 -16.06 4.64 8.79
C ASN A 72 -15.55 3.51 9.69
N ILE A 73 -14.46 3.76 10.39
CA ILE A 73 -13.74 2.75 11.16
C ILE A 73 -13.39 3.31 12.52
N THR A 74 -13.83 2.63 13.58
CA THR A 74 -13.36 2.92 14.93
C THR A 74 -12.04 2.22 15.17
N SER A 75 -11.00 2.99 15.50
CA SER A 75 -9.66 2.45 15.77
C SER A 75 -9.02 3.15 16.96
N THR A 76 -8.10 2.45 17.61
CA THR A 76 -7.36 2.96 18.77
C THR A 76 -5.92 3.25 18.36
N THR A 77 -5.47 4.44 18.71
CA THR A 77 -4.08 4.87 18.50
C THR A 77 -3.15 4.27 19.55
N ASP A 78 -1.91 3.97 19.18
CA ASP A 78 -0.89 3.49 20.12
C ASP A 78 -0.39 4.60 21.07
N ALA A 79 0.55 4.27 21.97
CA ALA A 79 1.15 5.24 22.90
C ALA A 79 1.90 6.40 22.21
N ARG A 80 2.19 6.27 20.91
CA ARG A 80 2.83 7.28 20.05
C ARG A 80 1.80 8.00 19.16
N GLY A 81 0.51 7.74 19.35
CA GLY A 81 -0.60 8.30 18.56
C GLY A 81 -0.72 7.71 17.16
N VAL A 82 -0.09 6.57 16.89
CA VAL A 82 -0.09 5.93 15.57
C VAL A 82 -1.33 5.05 15.43
N TYR A 83 -2.02 5.16 14.30
CA TYR A 83 -3.08 4.24 13.89
C TYR A 83 -2.63 3.47 12.64
N ASP A 84 -3.11 2.23 12.54
CA ASP A 84 -2.92 1.32 11.40
C ASP A 84 -4.29 0.74 11.05
N ILE A 85 -4.81 1.07 9.87
CA ILE A 85 -6.19 0.76 9.48
C ILE A 85 -6.20 0.18 8.06
N ILE A 86 -6.90 -0.93 7.88
CA ILE A 86 -7.07 -1.58 6.58
C ILE A 86 -8.43 -1.18 6.01
N LEU A 87 -8.42 -0.48 4.88
CA LEU A 87 -9.60 -0.24 4.05
C LEU A 87 -9.85 -1.47 3.18
N ASN A 88 -11.02 -2.07 3.32
CA ASN A 88 -11.41 -3.24 2.54
C ASN A 88 -12.33 -2.85 1.38
N ASN A 89 -12.39 -3.69 0.35
CA ASN A 89 -13.28 -3.53 -0.79
C ASN A 89 -13.05 -2.22 -1.57
N VAL A 90 -11.80 -1.75 -1.66
CA VAL A 90 -11.46 -0.56 -2.43
C VAL A 90 -11.35 -0.92 -3.91
N ASN A 91 -12.49 -1.05 -4.59
CA ASN A 91 -12.55 -1.42 -6.00
C ASN A 91 -12.32 -0.21 -6.93
N LEU A 92 -11.16 0.43 -6.81
CA LEU A 92 -10.79 1.62 -7.58
C LEU A 92 -9.55 1.34 -8.42
N SER A 93 -9.50 1.93 -9.62
CA SER A 93 -8.28 1.96 -10.42
C SER A 93 -7.30 2.97 -9.80
N PHE A 94 -6.13 2.51 -9.39
CA PHE A 94 -5.01 3.37 -8.96
C PHE A 94 -4.08 3.75 -10.12
N SER A 95 -4.51 3.48 -11.35
CA SER A 95 -3.85 3.96 -12.57
C SER A 95 -3.99 5.48 -12.70
N ASP A 96 -5.10 6.02 -12.17
CA ASP A 96 -5.37 7.44 -12.11
C ASP A 96 -4.99 8.03 -10.75
N GLN A 97 -4.84 9.35 -10.70
CA GLN A 97 -4.47 10.06 -9.48
C GLN A 97 -5.66 10.18 -8.53
N ASN A 98 -5.69 9.33 -7.51
CA ASN A 98 -6.71 9.35 -6.46
C ASN A 98 -6.20 10.09 -5.21
N TYR A 99 -7.11 10.60 -4.38
CA TYR A 99 -6.79 11.38 -3.19
C TYR A 99 -7.55 10.85 -1.97
N LEU A 100 -6.84 10.61 -0.88
CA LEU A 100 -7.40 10.22 0.41
C LEU A 100 -7.73 11.45 1.26
N GLY A 101 -8.99 11.56 1.62
CA GLY A 101 -9.48 12.41 2.69
C GLY A 101 -9.60 11.62 3.99
N VAL A 102 -9.22 12.26 5.10
CA VAL A 102 -9.30 11.69 6.44
C VAL A 102 -10.07 12.65 7.33
N LYS A 103 -11.05 12.15 8.04
CA LYS A 103 -11.79 12.86 9.08
C LYS A 103 -11.77 12.05 10.36
N VAL A 104 -11.67 12.74 11.49
CA VAL A 104 -11.65 12.12 12.81
C VAL A 104 -12.81 12.67 13.64
N ASN A 105 -13.63 11.79 14.20
CA ASN A 105 -14.85 12.12 14.93
C ASN A 105 -15.73 13.11 14.17
N ASN A 106 -16.05 14.26 14.78
CA ASN A 106 -16.90 15.30 14.23
C ASN A 106 -16.10 16.45 13.60
N ASP A 107 -14.77 16.31 13.48
CA ASP A 107 -13.94 17.35 12.91
C ASP A 107 -14.24 17.53 11.41
N THR A 108 -13.84 18.68 10.88
CA THR A 108 -13.80 18.90 9.43
C THR A 108 -12.78 17.96 8.79
N GLU A 109 -13.02 17.56 7.53
CA GLU A 109 -12.06 16.75 6.78
C GLU A 109 -10.67 17.44 6.74
N MET A 110 -9.62 16.68 7.00
CA MET A 110 -8.26 17.18 7.02
C MET A 110 -7.85 17.67 5.62
N SER A 111 -7.23 18.85 5.59
CA SER A 111 -6.68 19.47 4.38
C SER A 111 -5.18 19.71 4.55
N PRO A 112 -4.35 19.41 3.54
CA PRO A 112 -4.72 18.92 2.20
C PRO A 112 -5.00 17.40 2.15
N ARG A 113 -5.73 16.96 1.11
CA ARG A 113 -5.94 15.52 0.84
C ARG A 113 -4.62 14.85 0.47
N VAL A 114 -4.44 13.61 0.91
CA VAL A 114 -3.22 12.83 0.65
C VAL A 114 -3.31 12.19 -0.74
N ASN A 115 -2.34 12.44 -1.60
CA ASN A 115 -2.29 11.81 -2.91
C ASN A 115 -1.97 10.30 -2.80
N LEU A 116 -2.78 9.45 -3.44
CA LEU A 116 -2.66 8.00 -3.46
C LEU A 116 -1.95 7.47 -4.73
N THR A 117 -1.20 8.30 -5.48
CA THR A 117 -0.52 7.91 -6.73
C THR A 117 0.20 6.56 -6.59
N SER A 118 -0.19 5.60 -7.44
CA SER A 118 0.37 4.26 -7.68
C SER A 118 1.69 3.99 -6.95
N VAL A 119 1.64 3.56 -5.68
CA VAL A 119 1.53 2.15 -5.26
C VAL A 119 1.13 2.17 -3.78
N PRO A 120 -0.06 1.68 -3.37
CA PRO A 120 -0.33 1.44 -1.95
C PRO A 120 0.55 0.31 -1.35
N TYR A 121 1.51 -0.21 -2.12
CA TYR A 121 2.33 -1.37 -1.76
C TYR A 121 3.73 -1.03 -1.21
N THR A 122 4.20 0.22 -1.26
CA THR A 122 5.55 0.55 -0.76
C THR A 122 5.71 2.05 -0.48
N PHE A 123 5.35 2.49 0.72
CA PHE A 123 5.90 3.74 1.29
C PHE A 123 7.01 3.49 2.33
N ARG A 124 7.54 2.27 2.38
CA ARG A 124 8.75 1.91 3.14
C ARG A 124 9.65 1.00 2.31
N ALA A 125 10.47 1.58 1.43
CA ALA A 125 11.78 1.05 1.02
C ALA A 125 12.36 1.88 -0.12
N ASN A 126 12.79 3.13 0.15
CA ASN A 126 13.94 3.65 -0.58
C ASN A 126 14.61 4.80 0.18
N THR A 127 15.23 4.48 1.31
CA THR A 127 16.38 5.24 1.78
C THR A 127 17.32 4.25 2.47
N SER A 128 17.87 3.35 1.67
CA SER A 128 19.25 2.94 1.93
C SER A 128 20.08 3.95 1.17
N ASP A 129 20.72 4.88 1.86
CA ASP A 129 21.78 5.69 1.27
C ASP A 129 22.87 4.72 0.81
N ASP A 130 22.83 4.35 -0.47
CA ASP A 130 23.90 3.60 -1.08
C ASP A 130 25.10 4.55 -1.16
N LEU A 131 26.03 4.42 -0.22
CA LEU A 131 27.27 5.17 -0.25
C LEU A 131 28.01 4.73 -1.52
N ASN A 132 27.96 5.58 -2.54
CA ASN A 132 28.68 5.36 -3.80
C ASN A 132 30.17 5.13 -3.48
N LYS A 133 30.65 3.91 -3.71
CA LYS A 133 32.05 3.51 -3.48
C LYS A 133 33.08 4.39 -4.19
N ASN A 134 32.67 5.13 -5.22
CA ASN A 134 33.53 6.04 -5.98
C ASN A 134 33.52 7.47 -5.42
N ASN A 135 32.62 7.80 -4.48
CA ASN A 135 32.57 9.11 -3.85
C ASN A 135 33.52 9.17 -2.64
N ARG A 136 34.21 10.30 -2.51
CA ARG A 136 34.98 10.62 -1.30
C ARG A 136 34.05 11.26 -0.27
N TYR A 137 33.89 10.61 0.88
CA TYR A 137 33.17 11.15 2.02
C TYR A 137 34.15 11.78 3.00
N THR A 138 34.02 13.08 3.23
CA THR A 138 34.87 13.84 4.16
C THR A 138 34.18 13.93 5.51
N ILE A 139 34.86 13.49 6.58
CA ILE A 139 34.36 13.65 7.95
C ILE A 139 34.95 14.94 8.53
N THR A 140 34.08 15.91 8.83
CA THR A 140 34.48 17.17 9.49
C THR A 140 34.23 17.05 10.99
N GLY A 141 35.28 17.08 11.81
CA GLY A 141 35.16 17.10 13.28
C GLY A 141 35.48 15.79 14.02
N LEU A 142 36.51 15.05 13.60
CA LEU A 142 37.01 13.91 14.37
C LEU A 142 37.83 14.36 15.58
N ASN A 143 37.28 14.23 16.80
CA ASN A 143 38.03 14.36 18.05
C ASN A 143 38.52 12.98 18.50
N ILE A 144 39.82 12.73 18.38
CA ILE A 144 40.44 11.43 18.71
C ILE A 144 41.32 11.62 19.93
N THR A 145 40.88 11.10 21.07
CA THR A 145 41.59 11.29 22.34
C THR A 145 42.68 10.24 22.58
N GLN A 146 42.66 9.08 21.91
CA GLN A 146 43.79 8.12 21.83
C GLN A 146 43.75 7.30 20.53
N GLY A 147 44.92 7.06 19.93
CA GLY A 147 45.24 6.07 18.89
C GLY A 147 44.25 5.89 17.73
N LEU A 148 44.53 6.47 16.56
CA LEU A 148 43.86 6.12 15.30
C LEU A 148 44.82 5.40 14.35
N ASN A 149 44.60 4.11 14.12
CA ASN A 149 45.27 3.36 13.05
C ASN A 149 44.36 3.27 11.83
N VAL A 150 44.57 4.13 10.84
CA VAL A 150 43.93 4.00 9.51
C VAL A 150 44.86 3.19 8.62
N THR A 151 44.51 1.93 8.34
CA THR A 151 45.23 1.12 7.35
C THR A 151 44.33 0.93 6.13
N GLY A 152 44.72 1.53 5.01
CA GLY A 152 44.04 1.37 3.71
C GLY A 152 44.95 1.83 2.58
N GLY A 153 45.50 0.86 1.83
CA GLY A 153 46.34 1.12 0.66
C GLY A 153 45.54 1.74 -0.47
N LEU A 154 46.12 2.77 -1.09
CA LEU A 154 45.64 3.33 -2.34
C LEU A 154 45.91 2.32 -3.46
N ARG A 155 44.87 1.79 -4.09
CA ARG A 155 44.92 1.42 -5.50
C ARG A 155 43.95 2.32 -6.23
#